data_AF-A0A1H6BYE1-F1
#
_entry.id   AF-A0A1H6BYE1-F1
#
_cell.length_a   1.000
_cell.length_b   1.000
_cell.length_c   1.000
_cell.angle_alpha   90.00
_cell.angle_beta   90.00
_cell.angle_gamma   90.00
#
_symmetry.space_group_name_H-M   'P 1'
#
loop_
_entity.id
_entity.type
_entity.pdbx_description
1 polymer ?
#
loop_
_entity_poly.entity_id
_entity_poly.type
_entity_poly.pdbx_seq_one_letter_code
_entity_poly.pdbx_strand_id
1 'polypeptide(L)'
;MKAIRLHTTHPQRYNRTMATIHIPIDEAVRDLRTVLSRLTSDTSVVIERDSVPVAVLTSPTPEPRSLAECIALLESKEQAVQDETFAEDVAAGIALHRESLDSSMILHN
;
A
#
# COMPACT_ATOMS: atom_id res chain seq x y z
N MET A 1 -26.83 19.58 -6.85
CA MET A 1 -26.00 18.39 -7.11
C MET A 1 -24.84 18.38 -6.12
N LYS A 2 -24.75 17.37 -5.25
CA LYS A 2 -23.65 17.23 -4.27
C LYS A 2 -22.90 15.96 -4.64
N ALA A 3 -21.69 16.12 -5.18
CA ALA A 3 -20.83 14.99 -5.51
C ALA A 3 -20.38 14.32 -4.20
N ILE A 4 -20.65 13.03 -4.11
CA ILE A 4 -20.23 12.18 -2.99
C ILE A 4 -18.72 12.04 -3.12
N ARG A 5 -17.97 12.67 -2.22
CA ARG A 5 -16.54 12.48 -2.10
C ARG A 5 -16.34 11.14 -1.38
N LEU A 6 -16.05 10.08 -2.14
CA LEU A 6 -15.66 8.80 -1.56
C LEU A 6 -14.31 9.01 -0.86
N HIS A 7 -14.31 9.04 0.46
CA HIS A 7 -13.09 8.97 1.27
C HIS A 7 -12.60 7.52 1.27
N THR A 8 -12.05 7.03 0.16
CA THR A 8 -11.40 5.73 0.19
C THR A 8 -10.04 5.92 0.84
N THR A 9 -10.00 5.96 2.18
CA THR A 9 -8.75 5.76 2.93
C THR A 9 -8.38 4.29 2.82
N HIS A 10 -7.89 3.88 1.65
CA HIS A 10 -7.09 2.68 1.56
C HIS A 10 -5.78 3.02 2.26
N PRO A 11 -5.39 2.35 3.36
CA PRO A 11 -4.05 2.50 3.90
C PRO A 11 -3.12 2.05 2.77
N GLN A 12 -2.41 3.02 2.19
CA GLN A 12 -1.39 2.79 1.18
C GLN A 12 -0.50 1.67 1.71
N ARG A 13 -0.58 0.50 1.07
CA ARG A 13 0.33 -0.61 1.36
C ARG A 13 1.72 -0.06 1.07
N TYR A 14 2.48 0.23 2.12
CA TYR A 14 3.83 0.79 2.02
C TYR A 14 4.64 -0.09 1.07
N ASN A 15 4.95 0.43 -0.12
CA ASN A 15 6.01 -0.11 -0.95
C ASN A 15 7.29 -0.03 -0.10
N ARG A 16 7.82 -1.19 0.31
CA ARG A 16 9.00 -1.35 1.17
C ARG A 16 10.27 -0.67 0.62
N THR A 17 10.21 -0.19 -0.62
CA THR A 17 11.30 0.48 -1.35
C THR A 17 11.12 2.00 -1.47
N MET A 18 10.00 2.59 -0.99
CA MET A 18 9.79 4.05 -1.08
C MET A 18 10.69 4.81 -0.08
N ALA A 19 11.50 5.72 -0.61
CA ALA A 19 12.23 6.67 0.21
C ALA A 19 11.26 7.64 0.88
N THR A 20 11.40 7.83 2.20
CA THR A 20 10.57 8.77 2.96
C THR A 20 11.41 9.99 3.37
N ILE A 21 10.93 11.18 3.03
CA ILE A 21 11.56 12.45 3.40
C ILE A 21 10.69 13.13 4.44
N HIS A 22 11.25 13.44 5.59
CA HIS A 22 10.56 14.17 6.66
C HIS A 22 10.88 15.66 6.55
N ILE A 23 9.86 16.51 6.59
CA ILE A 23 10.00 17.97 6.59
C ILE A 23 9.08 18.60 7.63
N PRO A 24 9.47 19.72 8.25
CA PRO A 24 8.59 20.40 9.18
C PRO A 24 7.50 21.18 8.44
N ILE A 25 6.36 21.39 9.11
CA ILE A 25 5.18 22.07 8.53
C ILE A 25 5.46 23.52 8.15
N ASP A 26 6.37 24.21 8.83
CA ASP A 26 6.76 25.57 8.45
C ASP A 26 7.56 25.60 7.13
N GLU A 27 8.41 24.60 6.86
CA GLU A 27 9.08 24.44 5.56
C GLU A 27 8.03 24.14 4.47
N ALA A 28 7.08 23.25 4.75
CA ALA A 28 6.04 22.88 3.79
C ALA A 28 5.10 24.05 3.43
N VAL A 29 4.76 24.89 4.39
CA VAL A 29 3.91 26.08 4.17
C VAL A 29 4.69 27.19 3.46
N ARG A 30 6.00 27.31 3.74
CA ARG A 30 6.86 28.35 3.14
C ARG A 30 7.07 28.14 1.64
N ASP A 31 7.29 26.90 1.20
CA ASP A 31 7.51 26.59 -0.22
C ASP A 31 6.98 25.20 -0.60
N LEU A 32 5.66 25.10 -0.72
CA LEU A 32 5.00 23.87 -1.16
C LEU A 32 5.46 23.42 -2.56
N ARG A 33 5.86 24.33 -3.44
CA ARG A 33 6.30 23.99 -4.80
C ARG A 33 7.61 23.20 -4.76
N THR A 34 8.56 23.63 -3.93
CA THR A 34 9.80 22.89 -3.70
C THR A 34 9.52 21.54 -3.05
N VAL A 35 8.59 21.46 -2.10
CA VAL A 35 8.16 20.18 -1.51
C VAL A 35 7.60 19.22 -2.56
N LEU A 36 6.72 19.70 -3.44
CA LEU A 36 6.14 18.89 -4.51
C LEU A 36 7.19 18.41 -5.52
N SER A 37 8.24 19.20 -5.78
CA SER A 37 9.33 18.78 -6.67
C SER A 37 10.19 17.62 -6.14
N ARG A 38 10.10 17.32 -4.83
CA ARG A 38 10.76 16.16 -4.20
C ARG A 38 9.98 14.85 -4.40
N LEU A 39 8.72 14.93 -4.84
CA LEU A 39 7.89 13.74 -5.08
C LEU A 39 8.33 13.05 -6.37
N THR A 40 8.62 11.76 -6.26
CA THR A 40 8.85 10.85 -7.39
C THR A 40 7.97 9.61 -7.23
N SER A 41 7.97 8.69 -8.18
CA SER A 41 7.23 7.42 -8.05
C SER A 41 7.69 6.58 -6.85
N ASP A 42 8.92 6.80 -6.39
CA ASP A 42 9.55 6.05 -5.29
C ASP A 42 9.82 6.93 -4.06
N THR A 43 9.20 8.12 -3.96
CA THR A 43 9.42 9.04 -2.83
C THR A 43 8.12 9.56 -2.25
N SER A 44 7.99 9.44 -0.93
CA SER A 44 6.96 10.10 -0.14
C SER A 44 7.57 11.22 0.70
N VAL A 45 6.79 12.28 0.92
CA VAL A 45 7.14 13.35 1.84
C VAL A 45 6.19 13.31 3.04
N VAL A 46 6.74 13.15 4.23
CA VAL A 46 6.03 13.26 5.50
C VAL A 46 6.21 14.68 6.03
N ILE A 47 5.10 15.37 6.26
CA ILE A 47 5.08 16.69 6.87
C ILE A 47 4.84 16.51 8.36
N GLU A 48 5.69 17.12 9.18
CA GLU A 48 5.68 16.97 10.63
C GLU A 48 5.43 18.28 11.37
N ARG A 49 4.86 18.16 12.57
CA ARG A 49 4.80 19.21 13.58
C ARG A 49 5.38 18.64 14.85
N ASP A 50 6.46 19.23 15.36
CA ASP A 50 7.12 18.78 16.59
C ASP A 50 7.47 17.28 16.56
N SER A 51 8.01 16.79 15.43
CA SER A 51 8.32 15.37 15.15
C SER A 51 7.10 14.43 15.08
N VAL A 52 5.88 14.98 15.05
CA VAL A 52 4.64 14.21 14.85
C VAL A 52 4.19 14.37 13.40
N PRO A 53 4.03 13.28 12.62
CA PRO A 53 3.46 13.33 11.28
C PRO A 53 2.04 13.93 11.28
N VAL A 54 1.83 14.96 10.47
CA VAL A 54 0.53 15.63 10.30
C VAL A 54 -0.05 15.49 8.89
N ALA A 55 0.80 15.21 7.90
CA ALA A 55 0.37 14.89 6.54
C ALA A 55 1.41 14.03 5.83
N VAL A 56 0.96 13.29 4.82
CA VAL A 56 1.83 12.54 3.90
C VAL A 56 1.45 12.93 2.48
N LEU A 57 2.45 13.32 1.70
CA LEU A 57 2.34 13.60 0.27
C LEU A 57 2.99 12.47 -0.50
N THR A 58 2.29 11.95 -1.50
CA THR A 58 2.78 10.94 -2.42
C THR A 58 2.45 11.36 -3.85
N SER A 59 3.32 11.02 -4.80
CA SER A 59 2.96 11.09 -6.21
C SER A 59 1.66 10.32 -6.45
N PRO A 60 0.72 10.82 -7.28
CA PRO A 60 -0.43 10.04 -7.67
C PRO A 60 0.08 8.75 -8.31
N THR A 61 -0.17 7.60 -7.67
CA THR A 61 0.05 6.33 -8.33
C THR A 61 -0.96 6.25 -9.47
N PRO A 62 -0.54 5.82 -10.69
CA PRO A 62 -1.50 5.46 -11.72
C PRO A 62 -2.53 4.52 -11.09
N GLU A 63 -3.81 4.71 -11.44
CA GLU A 63 -4.85 3.84 -10.94
C GLU A 63 -4.40 2.39 -11.21
N PRO A 64 -4.26 1.57 -10.15
CA PRO A 64 -3.75 0.24 -10.34
C PRO A 64 -4.67 -0.46 -11.32
N ARG A 65 -4.11 -1.01 -12.40
CA ARG A 65 -4.83 -1.84 -13.35
C ARG A 65 -5.67 -2.84 -12.55
N SER A 66 -6.93 -2.99 -12.94
CA SER A 66 -7.75 -4.07 -12.42
C SER A 66 -7.03 -5.40 -12.66
N LEU A 67 -7.29 -6.39 -11.79
CA LEU A 67 -6.78 -7.75 -11.98
C LEU A 67 -7.11 -8.26 -13.40
N ALA A 68 -8.29 -7.91 -13.90
CA ALA A 68 -8.72 -8.24 -15.26
C ALA A 68 -7.82 -7.62 -16.34
N GLU A 69 -7.46 -6.35 -16.23
CA GLU A 69 -6.53 -5.69 -17.16
C GLU A 69 -5.11 -6.25 -17.07
N CYS A 70 -4.66 -6.62 -15.87
CA CYS A 70 -3.39 -7.31 -15.68
C CYS A 70 -3.39 -8.68 -16.40
N ILE A 71 -4.47 -9.45 -16.25
CA ILE A 71 -4.64 -10.75 -16.92
C ILE A 71 -4.69 -10.59 -18.45
N ALA A 72 -5.37 -9.55 -18.94
CA ALA A 72 -5.47 -9.27 -20.37
C ALA A 72 -4.11 -8.93 -21.02
N LEU A 73 -3.14 -8.43 -20.25
CA LEU A 73 -1.80 -8.06 -20.70
C LEU A 73 -0.78 -9.20 -20.60
N LEU A 74 -1.15 -10.36 -20.07
CA LEU A 74 -0.27 -11.52 -20.07
C LEU A 74 -0.17 -12.08 -21.50
N GLU A 75 0.99 -11.89 -22.14
CA GLU A 75 1.27 -12.44 -23.46
C GLU A 75 1.46 -13.95 -23.38
N SER A 76 0.53 -14.68 -24.01
CA SER A 76 0.40 -16.14 -24.01
C SER A 76 0.13 -16.75 -22.62
N LYS A 77 -0.88 -17.61 -22.57
CA LYS A 77 -1.19 -18.39 -21.38
C LYS A 77 -0.07 -19.39 -21.15
N GLU A 78 0.95 -19.03 -20.38
CA GLU A 78 1.72 -20.04 -19.67
C GLU A 78 0.72 -20.82 -18.83
N GLN A 79 0.45 -22.06 -19.24
CA GLN A 79 -0.33 -22.99 -18.45
C GLN A 79 0.56 -23.40 -17.29
N ALA A 80 0.52 -22.63 -16.21
CA ALA A 80 1.01 -23.08 -14.92
C ALA A 80 0.20 -24.33 -14.56
N VAL A 81 0.80 -25.50 -14.77
CA VAL A 81 0.24 -26.79 -14.37
C VAL A 81 0.55 -26.96 -12.90
N GLN A 82 -0.48 -27.21 -12.10
CA GLN A 82 -0.27 -27.64 -10.71
C GLN A 82 0.46 -28.98 -10.74
N ASP A 83 1.60 -29.07 -10.06
CA ASP A 83 2.24 -30.35 -9.85
C ASP A 83 1.40 -31.26 -8.95
N GLU A 84 1.74 -32.55 -8.95
CA GLU A 84 1.01 -33.59 -8.21
C GLU A 84 1.06 -33.37 -6.69
N THR A 85 2.04 -32.63 -6.19
CA THR A 85 2.29 -32.38 -4.76
C THR A 85 1.68 -31.10 -4.23
N PHE A 86 1.17 -30.22 -5.11
CA PHE A 86 0.61 -28.92 -4.76
C PHE A 86 -0.41 -28.99 -3.61
N ALA A 87 -1.28 -30.00 -3.61
CA ALA A 87 -2.29 -30.18 -2.57
C ALA A 87 -1.66 -30.50 -1.20
N GLU A 88 -0.60 -31.30 -1.18
CA GLU A 88 0.12 -31.66 0.04
C GLU A 88 0.90 -30.46 0.57
N ASP A 89 1.54 -29.69 -0.31
CA ASP A 89 2.28 -28.47 0.04
C ASP A 89 1.37 -27.41 0.66
N VAL A 90 0.18 -27.19 0.09
CA VAL A 90 -0.82 -26.27 0.64
C VAL A 90 -1.32 -26.76 2.00
N ALA A 91 -1.62 -28.06 2.14
CA ALA A 91 -2.07 -28.63 3.40
C ALA A 91 -1.00 -28.51 4.50
N ALA A 92 0.27 -28.77 4.16
CA ALA A 92 1.40 -28.61 5.06
C ALA A 92 1.61 -27.14 5.46
N GLY A 93 1.49 -26.20 4.52
CA GLY A 93 1.58 -24.76 4.79
C GLY A 93 0.47 -24.26 5.73
N ILE A 94 -0.77 -24.70 5.51
CA ILE A 94 -1.91 -24.42 6.40
C ILE A 94 -1.67 -25.01 7.78
N ALA A 95 -1.21 -26.26 7.88
CA ALA A 95 -0.94 -26.91 9.15
C ALA A 95 0.17 -26.20 9.94
N LEU A 96 1.22 -25.74 9.26
CA LEU A 96 2.34 -25.01 9.86
C LEU A 96 1.93 -23.62 10.38
N HIS A 97 1.04 -22.92 9.65
CA HIS A 97 0.61 -21.55 9.96
C HIS A 97 -0.78 -21.48 10.59
N ARG A 98 -1.31 -22.60 11.09
CA ARG A 98 -2.55 -22.60 11.88
C ARG A 98 -2.27 -22.04 13.27
N GLU A 99 -1.74 -20.83 13.35
CA GLU A 99 -1.93 -19.99 14.51
C GLU A 99 -3.44 -19.78 14.68
N SER A 100 -3.93 -19.98 15.91
CA SER A 100 -5.34 -19.80 16.19
C SER A 100 -5.71 -18.36 15.83
N LEU A 101 -6.60 -18.18 14.86
CA LEU A 101 -7.32 -16.92 14.68
C LEU A 101 -8.32 -16.75 15.83
N ASP A 102 -7.83 -16.85 17.06
CA ASP A 102 -8.64 -16.64 18.24
C ASP A 102 -8.91 -15.14 18.35
N SER A 103 -10.03 -14.73 17.76
CA SER A 103 -10.58 -13.38 17.86
C SER A 103 -10.95 -12.98 19.30
N SER A 104 -10.69 -13.84 20.31
CA SER A 104 -10.93 -13.53 21.73
C SER A 104 -9.98 -12.47 22.31
N MET A 105 -8.95 -12.03 21.58
CA MET A 105 -8.04 -10.96 22.02
C MET A 105 -8.48 -9.54 21.62
N ILE A 106 -9.70 -9.35 21.09
CA ILE A 106 -10.32 -8.02 20.93
C ILE A 106 -11.45 -7.85 21.95
N LEU A 107 -11.13 -7.91 23.24
CA LEU A 107 -11.93 -7.24 24.26
C LEU A 107 -11.11 -7.00 25.53
N HIS A 108 -10.16 -6.08 25.50
CA HIS A 108 -9.71 -5.40 26.72
C HIS A 108 -9.44 -3.91 26.44
N ASN A 109 -10.37 -3.11 26.98
CA ASN A 109 -10.31 -1.70 27.36
C ASN A 109 -10.29 -0.62 26.26
#